data_AF-A0A6A3M191-F1
#
_entry.id   AF-A0A6A3M191-F1
#
_cell.length_a   1.000
_cell.length_b   1.000
_cell.length_c   1.000
_cell.angle_alpha   90.00
_cell.angle_beta   90.00
_cell.angle_gamma   90.00
#
_symmetry.space_group_name_H-M   'P 1'
#
loop_
_entity.id
_entity.type
_entity.pdbx_description
1 polymer ?
#
loop_
_entity_poly.entity_id
_entity_poly.type
_entity_poly.pdbx_seq_one_letter_code
_entity_poly.pdbx_strand_id
1 'polypeptide(L)'
;MKKIWLDRIKISCVGRQLITTNKASTDSMTIGNSDFDGNTDYSASCDGHHDWSFMIYGKTQFSMLSNYIHGTWAVRRRRRVNIVQNVLCGQPLSDNVDDMLSQT
;
A
#
# COMPACT_ATOMS: atom_id res chain seq x y z
N MET A 1 13.89 15.22 -2.85
CA MET A 1 13.80 14.52 -4.15
C MET A 1 12.55 15.00 -4.85
N LYS A 2 12.59 15.23 -6.17
CA LYS A 2 11.45 15.78 -6.92
C LYS A 2 11.00 14.74 -7.94
N LYS A 3 9.72 14.33 -7.87
CA LYS A 3 9.01 13.45 -8.81
C LYS A 3 9.60 12.03 -8.93
N ILE A 4 9.00 11.07 -8.24
CA ILE A 4 9.34 9.64 -8.33
C ILE A 4 8.23 8.92 -9.08
N TRP A 5 8.58 8.10 -10.07
CA TRP A 5 7.63 7.24 -10.78
C TRP A 5 8.03 5.77 -10.65
N LEU A 6 7.13 4.96 -10.13
CA LEU A 6 7.23 3.50 -10.12
C LEU A 6 6.20 2.97 -11.10
N ASP A 7 6.64 2.18 -12.07
CA ASP A 7 5.80 1.69 -13.16
C ASP A 7 6.14 0.24 -13.48
N ARG A 8 5.12 -0.60 -13.67
CA ARG A 8 5.27 -2.03 -14.01
C ARG A 8 6.24 -2.79 -13.11
N ILE A 9 6.14 -2.57 -11.80
CA ILE A 9 6.92 -3.33 -10.81
C ILE A 9 6.07 -4.43 -10.19
N LYS A 10 6.72 -5.51 -9.78
CA LYS A 10 6.12 -6.53 -8.90
C LYS A 10 6.87 -6.57 -7.58
N ILE A 11 6.14 -6.48 -6.46
CA ILE A 11 6.69 -6.62 -5.12
C ILE A 11 5.99 -7.79 -4.42
N SER A 12 6.77 -8.77 -3.95
CA SER A 12 6.30 -9.99 -3.31
C SER A 12 7.24 -10.42 -2.18
N CYS A 13 6.72 -11.17 -1.20
CA CYS A 13 7.50 -11.79 -0.11
C CYS A 13 8.40 -10.82 0.68
N VAL A 14 7.88 -9.64 1.03
CA VAL A 14 8.61 -8.64 1.84
C VAL A 14 8.20 -8.78 3.30
N GLY A 15 9.14 -8.77 4.26
CA GLY A 15 8.82 -8.97 5.68
C GLY A 15 8.20 -7.76 6.42
N ARG A 16 8.23 -6.56 5.84
CA ARG A 16 7.63 -5.34 6.44
C ARG A 16 6.96 -4.47 5.39
N GLN A 17 7.29 -3.18 5.25
CA GLN A 17 6.58 -2.31 4.31
C GLN A 17 6.87 -2.69 2.86
N LEU A 18 5.84 -2.91 2.04
CA LEU A 18 5.99 -3.01 0.59
C LEU A 18 6.49 -1.67 0.03
N ILE A 19 5.89 -0.57 0.48
CA ILE A 19 6.35 0.79 0.18
C ILE A 19 6.26 1.69 1.41
N THR A 20 7.36 2.40 1.71
CA THR A 20 7.38 3.42 2.76
C THR A 20 8.10 4.69 2.32
N THR A 21 7.54 5.84 2.67
CA THR A 21 8.16 7.16 2.42
C THR A 21 8.67 7.84 3.69
N ASN A 22 8.55 7.19 4.86
CA ASN A 22 8.97 7.62 6.19
C ASN A 22 9.21 9.15 6.37
N LYS A 23 10.48 9.60 6.28
CA LYS A 23 10.92 11.00 6.42
C LYS A 23 11.41 11.65 5.12
N ALA A 24 11.41 10.91 4.01
CA ALA A 24 11.87 11.44 2.73
C ALA A 24 10.79 12.38 2.18
N SER A 25 10.95 13.69 2.41
CA SER A 25 10.09 14.71 1.79
C SER A 25 10.31 14.68 0.28
N THR A 26 9.47 13.91 -0.40
CA THR A 26 9.41 13.85 -1.85
C THR A 26 8.26 14.76 -2.28
N ASP A 27 8.46 15.60 -3.31
CA ASP A 27 7.40 16.52 -3.70
C ASP A 27 6.18 15.77 -4.26
N SER A 28 6.43 14.76 -5.11
CA SER A 28 5.40 13.88 -5.65
C SER A 28 5.91 12.48 -5.97
N MET A 29 5.04 11.48 -5.84
CA MET A 29 5.28 10.08 -6.16
C MET A 29 4.06 9.47 -6.85
N THR A 30 4.30 8.80 -7.98
CA THR A 30 3.27 8.09 -8.75
C THR A 30 3.63 6.61 -8.85
N ILE A 31 2.65 5.75 -8.62
CA ILE A 31 2.76 4.30 -8.81
C ILE A 31 1.71 3.86 -9.82
N GLY A 32 2.15 3.30 -10.93
CA GLY A 32 1.31 2.88 -12.05
C GLY A 32 1.49 1.41 -12.39
N ASN A 33 0.41 0.75 -12.80
CA ASN A 33 0.43 -0.58 -13.45
C ASN A 33 1.30 -1.62 -12.72
N SER A 34 1.33 -1.58 -11.39
CA SER A 34 2.22 -2.41 -10.57
C SER A 34 1.45 -3.47 -9.80
N ASP A 35 2.11 -4.60 -9.56
CA ASP A 35 1.59 -5.77 -8.85
C ASP A 35 2.16 -5.83 -7.42
N PHE A 36 1.28 -5.85 -6.43
CA PHE A 36 1.60 -5.94 -5.01
C PHE A 36 1.02 -7.23 -4.46
N ASP A 37 1.90 -8.22 -4.33
CA ASP A 37 1.58 -9.56 -3.87
C ASP A 37 1.93 -9.70 -2.40
N GLY A 38 0.89 -9.76 -1.56
CA GLY A 38 0.98 -9.96 -0.12
C GLY A 38 0.94 -11.41 0.32
N ASN A 39 0.87 -12.39 -0.60
CA ASN A 39 0.90 -13.78 -0.18
C ASN A 39 2.30 -14.13 0.33
N THR A 40 2.40 -14.55 1.59
CA THR A 40 3.67 -14.90 2.20
C THR A 40 3.51 -16.01 3.22
N ASP A 41 4.50 -16.91 3.29
CA ASP A 41 4.54 -17.99 4.30
C ASP A 41 4.73 -17.45 5.72
N TYR A 42 5.17 -16.20 5.86
CA TYR A 42 5.49 -15.56 7.13
C TYR A 42 4.66 -14.28 7.30
N SER A 43 3.43 -14.39 7.80
CA SER A 43 2.60 -13.24 8.17
C SER A 43 2.60 -12.96 9.67
N ALA A 44 2.38 -11.70 10.06
CA ALA A 44 2.27 -11.35 11.49
C ALA A 44 0.97 -11.88 12.09
N SER A 45 -0.06 -12.05 11.25
CA SER A 45 -1.35 -12.65 11.59
C SER A 45 -1.39 -14.19 11.44
N CYS A 46 -0.27 -14.82 11.05
CA CYS A 46 -0.12 -16.28 10.90
C CYS A 46 -1.13 -16.97 9.95
N ASP A 47 -1.70 -16.22 9.02
CA ASP A 47 -2.78 -16.58 8.08
C ASP A 47 -2.35 -16.58 6.60
N GLY A 48 -1.08 -16.25 6.32
CA GLY A 48 -0.56 -16.14 4.96
C GLY A 48 -0.79 -14.77 4.28
N HIS A 49 -1.36 -13.79 4.99
CA HIS A 49 -1.65 -12.45 4.47
C HIS A 49 -0.67 -11.39 4.97
N HIS A 50 -0.17 -10.55 4.06
CA HIS A 50 0.76 -9.51 4.44
C HIS A 50 0.07 -8.30 5.09
N ASP A 51 0.38 -8.04 6.36
CA ASP A 51 -0.24 -6.96 7.15
C ASP A 51 0.32 -5.56 6.85
N TRP A 52 1.51 -5.46 6.26
CA TRP A 52 2.27 -4.19 6.18
C TRP A 52 2.42 -3.69 4.75
N SER A 53 1.32 -3.31 4.09
CA SER A 53 1.37 -2.93 2.67
C SER A 53 2.00 -1.53 2.42
N PHE A 54 1.25 -0.45 2.62
CA PHE A 54 1.67 0.91 2.30
C PHE A 54 1.81 1.75 3.57
N MET A 55 2.92 2.46 3.72
CA MET A 55 3.15 3.37 4.84
C MET A 55 3.68 4.73 4.36
N ILE A 56 2.73 5.59 3.98
CA ILE A 56 3.01 6.91 3.43
C ILE A 56 3.02 7.93 4.57
N TYR A 57 4.22 8.42 4.91
CA TYR A 57 4.45 9.50 5.86
C TYR A 57 5.12 10.69 5.15
N GLY A 58 4.82 11.91 5.59
CA GLY A 58 5.40 13.17 5.06
C GLY A 58 4.40 14.10 4.35
N LYS A 59 4.91 15.17 3.73
CA LYS A 59 4.14 16.14 2.90
C LYS A 59 4.23 15.81 1.39
N THR A 60 4.17 14.53 1.05
CA THR A 60 4.33 14.05 -0.33
C THR A 60 2.98 13.87 -1.02
N GLN A 61 2.85 14.37 -2.24
CA GLN A 61 1.69 14.04 -3.09
C GLN A 61 1.84 12.61 -3.63
N PHE A 62 0.89 11.73 -3.33
CA PHE A 62 0.94 10.33 -3.73
C PHE A 62 -0.22 10.00 -4.67
N SER A 63 0.09 9.34 -5.79
CA SER A 63 -0.87 8.92 -6.80
C SER A 63 -0.71 7.43 -7.12
N MET A 64 -1.80 6.67 -7.05
CA MET A 64 -1.86 5.26 -7.42
C MET A 64 -2.79 5.08 -8.61
N LEU A 65 -2.29 4.52 -9.70
CA LEU A 65 -3.05 4.29 -10.92
C LEU A 65 -2.96 2.84 -11.37
N SER A 66 -4.10 2.18 -11.53
CA SER A 66 -4.19 0.84 -12.14
C SER A 66 -3.26 -0.22 -11.54
N ASN A 67 -3.03 -0.17 -10.22
CA ASN A 67 -2.25 -1.18 -9.53
C ASN A 67 -3.13 -2.37 -9.12
N TYR A 68 -2.54 -3.56 -9.09
CA TYR A 68 -3.14 -4.78 -8.59
C TYR A 68 -2.58 -5.07 -7.19
N ILE A 69 -3.44 -5.07 -6.17
CA ILE A 69 -3.04 -5.30 -4.77
C ILE A 69 -3.82 -6.51 -4.26
N HIS A 70 -3.12 -7.56 -3.86
CA HIS A 70 -3.75 -8.79 -3.41
C HIS A 70 -3.02 -9.48 -2.25
N GLY A 71 -3.71 -10.32 -1.51
CA GLY A 71 -3.11 -11.10 -0.41
C GLY A 71 -2.64 -10.26 0.78
N THR A 72 -3.16 -9.04 0.94
CA THR A 72 -2.80 -8.16 2.07
C THR A 72 -3.99 -8.00 3.02
N TRP A 73 -3.72 -7.82 4.32
CA TRP A 73 -4.75 -7.57 5.34
C TRP A 73 -5.03 -6.08 5.52
N ALA A 74 -4.00 -5.24 5.63
CA ALA A 74 -4.18 -3.81 5.91
C ALA A 74 -3.53 -2.92 4.86
N VAL A 75 -4.30 -1.94 4.37
CA VAL A 75 -3.80 -0.78 3.62
C VAL A 75 -3.87 0.46 4.49
N ARG A 76 -2.82 0.70 5.28
CA ARG A 76 -2.76 1.85 6.20
C ARG A 76 -2.44 3.15 5.48
N ARG A 77 -3.46 3.98 5.25
CA ARG A 77 -3.31 5.32 4.68
C ARG A 77 -3.52 6.36 5.78
N ARG A 78 -2.46 7.12 6.13
CA ARG A 78 -2.55 8.22 7.10
C ARG A 78 -2.74 9.61 6.47
N ARG A 79 -2.90 9.68 5.13
CA ARG A 79 -3.14 10.91 4.36
C ARG A 79 -4.00 10.61 3.13
N ARG A 80 -4.63 11.66 2.57
CA ARG A 80 -5.34 11.59 1.29
C ARG A 80 -4.36 11.24 0.16
N VAL A 81 -4.73 10.24 -0.63
CA VAL A 81 -3.99 9.71 -1.78
C VAL A 81 -4.91 9.79 -2.99
N ASN A 82 -4.38 10.16 -4.15
CA ASN A 82 -5.16 10.06 -5.39
C ASN A 82 -5.12 8.62 -5.89
N ILE A 83 -6.28 7.95 -5.93
CA ILE A 83 -6.41 6.53 -6.27
C ILE A 83 -7.34 6.42 -7.47
N VAL A 84 -6.83 5.91 -8.60
CA VAL A 84 -7.59 5.76 -9.84
C VAL A 84 -7.42 4.34 -10.38
N GLN A 85 -8.54 3.65 -10.62
CA GLN A 85 -8.59 2.34 -11.29
C GLN A 85 -7.74 1.22 -10.65
N ASN A 86 -7.42 1.30 -9.35
CA ASN A 86 -6.69 0.24 -8.65
C ASN A 86 -7.64 -0.90 -8.28
N VAL A 87 -7.14 -2.12 -8.32
CA VAL A 87 -7.88 -3.33 -7.95
C VAL A 87 -7.33 -3.85 -6.62
N LEU A 88 -8.23 -4.08 -5.66
CA LEU A 88 -7.92 -4.74 -4.38
C LEU A 88 -8.64 -6.10 -4.36
N CYS A 89 -7.90 -7.20 -4.16
CA CYS A 89 -8.45 -8.55 -4.18
C CYS A 89 -7.98 -9.37 -2.97
N GLY A 90 -8.87 -10.18 -2.40
CA GLY A 90 -8.52 -11.11 -1.32
C GLY A 90 -8.27 -10.45 0.05
N GLN A 91 -8.89 -9.30 0.31
CA GLN A 91 -8.95 -8.75 1.67
C GLN A 91 -10.14 -9.38 2.42
N PRO A 92 -9.94 -10.11 3.54
CA PRO A 92 -11.05 -10.43 4.43
C PRO A 92 -11.62 -9.11 4.99
N LEU A 93 -12.95 -9.02 5.14
CA LEU A 93 -13.61 -7.92 5.84
C LEU A 93 -13.06 -7.91 7.28
N SER A 94 -12.10 -7.04 7.59
CA SER A 94 -11.54 -6.98 8.94
C SER A 94 -12.61 -6.44 9.87
N ASP A 95 -12.98 -7.21 10.90
CA ASP A 95 -13.89 -6.84 12.00
C ASP A 95 -13.36 -5.68 12.88
N ASN A 96 -12.27 -5.03 12.48
CA ASN A 96 -11.74 -3.82 13.12
C ASN A 96 -12.18 -2.58 12.35
N VAL A 97 -13.39 -2.14 12.68
CA VAL A 97 -14.08 -0.95 12.16
C VAL A 97 -13.28 0.36 12.41
N ASP A 98 -12.24 0.33 13.24
CA ASP A 98 -11.44 1.51 13.61
C ASP A 98 -10.25 1.83 12.67
N ASP A 99 -9.75 0.90 11.84
CA ASP A 99 -8.76 1.23 10.78
C ASP A 99 -9.44 1.64 9.46
N MET A 100 -10.78 1.60 9.40
CA MET A 100 -11.62 2.09 8.28
C MET A 100 -12.12 3.53 8.46
N LEU A 101 -12.00 4.12 9.66
CA LEU A 101 -12.53 5.44 10.02
C LEU A 101 -11.45 6.47 10.40
N SER A 102 -10.45 6.63 9.55
CA SER A 102 -9.80 7.95 9.36
C SER A 102 -10.37 8.64 8.12
N GLN A 103 -11.69 8.56 7.95
CA GLN A 103 -12.49 9.36 7.03
C GLN A 103 -13.31 10.37 7.84
N THR A 104 -12.64 11.36 8.44
CA THR A 104 -13.06 12.77 8.49
C THR A 104 -11.80 13.64 8.56
#